data_AF-A0A9Q1RIW2-F1
#
_entry.id   AF-A0A9Q1RIW2-F1
#
_cell.length_a   1.000
_cell.length_b   1.000
_cell.length_c   1.000
_cell.angle_alpha   90.00
_cell.angle_beta   90.00
_cell.angle_gamma   90.00
#
_symmetry.space_group_name_H-M   'P 1'
#
loop_
_entity.id
_entity.type
_entity.pdbx_description
1 polymer ?
#
loop_
_entity_poly.entity_id
_entity_poly.type
_entity_poly.pdbx_seq_one_letter_code
_entity_poly.pdbx_strand_id
1 'polypeptide(L)'
;MDAIAAAEERIVLERLRQKLNEVNKAAETQLAGIQDHVNFTLQQAYFRCAYECFDRRRNQEEIGRCVEHCSVPVHNAQHLVQNEMAKFQERMQRSLMVCQDKFESAKLQKNKSDATKELESCVDQSVHDSINTLPHLVAKLKGSLGISN
;
A
#
# COMPACT_ATOMS: atom_id res chain seq x y z
N MET A 1 18.50 -23.98 30.15
CA MET A 1 17.85 -22.66 30.05
C MET A 1 17.98 -22.25 28.59
N ASP A 2 16.92 -22.25 27.78
CA ASP A 2 16.86 -21.44 26.51
C ASP A 2 15.66 -21.75 25.61
N ALA A 3 15.04 -22.94 25.68
CA ALA A 3 13.91 -23.26 24.80
C ALA A 3 12.67 -22.38 25.04
N ILE A 4 12.43 -21.99 26.30
CA ILE A 4 11.29 -21.15 26.70
C ILE A 4 11.47 -19.70 26.21
N ALA A 5 12.65 -19.12 26.42
CA ALA A 5 12.95 -17.75 25.96
C ALA A 5 12.93 -17.63 24.42
N ALA A 6 13.44 -18.64 23.71
CA ALA A 6 13.37 -18.69 22.25
C ALA A 6 11.93 -18.88 21.74
N ALA A 7 11.08 -19.60 22.47
CA ALA A 7 9.66 -19.73 22.13
C ALA A 7 8.91 -18.40 22.34
N GLU A 8 9.20 -17.67 23.41
CA GLU A 8 8.62 -16.34 23.68
C GLU A 8 8.97 -15.32 22.59
N GLU A 9 10.23 -15.24 22.16
CA GLU A 9 10.64 -14.35 21.07
C GLU A 9 9.94 -14.67 19.74
N ARG A 10 9.77 -15.96 19.44
CA ARG A 10 9.03 -16.40 18.24
C ARG A 10 7.57 -15.97 18.28
N ILE A 11 6.90 -16.14 19.42
CA ILE A 11 5.50 -15.73 19.63
C ILE A 11 5.37 -14.21 19.42
N VAL A 12 6.28 -13.41 19.97
CA VAL A 12 6.27 -11.95 19.82
C VAL A 12 6.45 -11.56 18.35
N LEU A 13 7.44 -12.14 17.65
CA LEU A 13 7.68 -11.86 16.24
C LEU A 13 6.46 -12.20 15.38
N GLU A 14 5.79 -13.32 15.67
CA GLU A 14 4.59 -13.75 14.96
C GLU A 14 3.42 -12.79 15.18
N ARG A 15 3.22 -12.32 16.43
CA ARG A 15 2.22 -11.28 16.73
C ARG A 15 2.50 -9.99 15.99
N LEU A 16 3.75 -9.51 16.00
CA LEU A 16 4.14 -8.30 15.27
C LEU A 16 3.87 -8.46 13.77
N ARG A 17 4.24 -9.61 13.18
CA ARG A 17 3.94 -9.92 11.78
C ARG A 17 2.44 -9.90 11.50
N GLN A 18 1.63 -10.45 12.40
CA GLN A 18 0.17 -10.44 12.27
C GLN A 18 -0.38 -9.02 12.26
N LYS A 19 0.09 -8.14 13.17
CA LYS A 19 -0.29 -6.72 13.19
C LYS A 19 0.09 -5.99 11.89
N LEU A 20 1.27 -6.27 11.33
CA LEU A 20 1.68 -5.66 10.05
C LEU A 20 0.80 -6.13 8.88
N ASN A 21 0.36 -7.39 8.90
CA ASN A 21 -0.56 -7.91 7.89
C ASN A 21 -1.95 -7.26 7.95
N GLU A 22 -2.39 -6.78 9.12
CA GLU A 22 -3.66 -6.05 9.25
C GLU A 22 -3.66 -4.78 8.41
N VAL A 23 -2.54 -4.05 8.35
CA VAL A 23 -2.40 -2.87 7.51
C VAL A 23 -2.54 -3.22 6.02
N ASN A 24 -1.88 -4.31 5.59
CA ASN A 24 -1.97 -4.76 4.19
C ASN A 24 -3.42 -5.11 3.82
N LYS A 25 -4.11 -5.86 4.67
CA LYS A 25 -5.52 -6.23 4.44
C LYS A 25 -6.44 -5.00 4.44
N ALA A 26 -6.21 -4.05 5.34
CA ALA A 26 -6.96 -2.81 5.39
C ALA A 26 -6.74 -1.98 4.13
N ALA A 27 -5.48 -1.88 3.66
CA ALA A 27 -5.14 -1.18 2.43
C ALA A 27 -5.83 -1.84 1.22
N GLU A 28 -5.72 -3.15 1.05
CA GLU A 28 -6.41 -3.90 -0.01
C GLU A 28 -7.91 -3.65 -0.01
N THR A 29 -8.55 -3.74 1.16
CA THR A 29 -10.00 -3.55 1.30
C THR A 29 -10.41 -2.13 0.93
N GLN A 30 -9.71 -1.12 1.44
CA GLN A 30 -10.05 0.28 1.20
C GLN A 30 -9.74 0.72 -0.25
N LEU A 31 -8.72 0.14 -0.87
CA LEU A 31 -8.33 0.45 -2.25
C LEU A 31 -9.08 -0.39 -3.30
N ALA A 32 -9.87 -1.38 -2.89
CA ALA A 32 -10.58 -2.27 -3.80
C ALA A 32 -11.39 -1.51 -4.87
N GLY A 33 -12.13 -0.47 -4.47
CA GLY A 33 -12.90 0.35 -5.42
C GLY A 33 -12.04 1.16 -6.39
N ILE A 34 -10.84 1.59 -5.97
CA ILE A 34 -9.89 2.27 -6.86
C ILE A 34 -9.28 1.26 -7.84
N GLN A 35 -8.90 0.08 -7.36
CA GLN A 35 -8.37 -0.99 -8.21
C GLN A 35 -9.42 -1.45 -9.22
N ASP A 36 -10.68 -1.61 -8.81
CA ASP A 36 -11.79 -1.92 -9.71
C ASP A 36 -11.97 -0.86 -10.79
N HIS A 37 -11.98 0.42 -10.41
CA HIS A 37 -12.08 1.52 -11.38
C HIS A 37 -10.94 1.48 -12.41
N VAL A 38 -9.70 1.28 -11.96
CA VAL A 38 -8.53 1.19 -12.86
C VAL A 38 -8.62 -0.06 -13.75
N ASN A 39 -8.88 -1.23 -13.17
CA ASN A 39 -8.83 -2.52 -13.85
C ASN A 39 -10.05 -2.80 -14.73
N PHE A 40 -11.18 -2.16 -14.45
CA PHE A 40 -12.41 -2.35 -15.21
C PHE A 40 -12.76 -1.10 -16.02
N THR A 41 -13.00 0.04 -15.36
CA THR A 41 -13.52 1.24 -16.05
C THR A 41 -12.48 1.82 -17.02
N LEU A 42 -11.26 2.08 -16.55
CA LEU A 42 -10.21 2.65 -17.41
C LEU A 42 -9.71 1.65 -18.46
N GLN A 43 -9.57 0.38 -18.10
CA GLN A 43 -9.21 -0.68 -19.04
C GLN A 43 -10.26 -0.84 -20.15
N GLN A 44 -11.55 -0.84 -19.82
CA GLN A 44 -12.62 -0.90 -20.82
C GLN A 44 -12.56 0.28 -21.78
N ALA A 45 -12.36 1.49 -21.26
CA ALA A 45 -12.21 2.69 -22.08
C ALA A 45 -10.98 2.61 -23.00
N TYR A 46 -9.85 2.12 -22.48
CA TYR A 46 -8.65 1.86 -23.25
C TYR A 46 -8.91 0.90 -24.41
N PHE A 47 -9.49 -0.28 -24.15
CA PHE A 47 -9.75 -1.26 -25.21
C PHE A 47 -10.73 -0.76 -26.26
N ARG A 48 -11.76 -0.01 -25.85
CA ARG A 48 -12.70 0.61 -26.79
C ARG A 48 -12.01 1.64 -27.69
N CYS A 49 -11.19 2.52 -27.11
CA CYS A 49 -10.39 3.50 -27.85
C CYS A 49 -9.40 2.80 -28.81
N ALA A 50 -8.68 1.79 -28.32
CA ALA A 50 -7.71 1.05 -29.10
C ALA A 50 -8.36 0.29 -30.28
N TYR A 51 -9.57 -0.26 -30.09
CA TYR A 51 -10.34 -0.87 -31.17
C TYR A 51 -10.61 0.10 -32.32
N GLU A 52 -11.01 1.34 -32.00
CA GLU A 52 -11.27 2.40 -32.98
C GLU A 52 -9.98 2.87 -33.70
N CYS A 53 -8.78 2.55 -33.17
CA CYS A 53 -7.52 2.89 -33.82
C CYS A 53 -7.25 2.05 -35.09
N PHE A 54 -7.80 0.85 -35.20
CA PHE A 54 -7.52 -0.09 -36.31
C PHE A 54 -8.34 0.22 -37.57
N ASP A 55 -7.94 1.26 -38.28
CA ASP A 55 -8.55 1.70 -39.54
C ASP A 55 -7.62 1.40 -40.72
N ARG A 56 -8.16 0.81 -41.80
CA ARG A 56 -7.41 0.52 -43.04
C ARG A 56 -6.88 1.77 -43.75
N ARG A 57 -7.40 2.95 -43.42
CA ARG A 57 -6.92 4.24 -43.93
C ARG A 57 -5.66 4.74 -43.23
N ARG A 58 -5.30 4.15 -42.09
CA ARG A 58 -4.12 4.52 -41.28
C ARG A 58 -2.97 3.57 -41.56
N ASN A 59 -1.75 4.09 -41.52
CA ASN A 59 -0.55 3.27 -41.54
C ASN A 59 -0.22 2.72 -40.13
N GLN A 60 0.74 1.79 -40.06
CA GLN A 60 1.11 1.11 -38.80
C GLN A 60 1.59 2.07 -37.71
N GLU A 61 2.30 3.14 -38.07
CA GLU A 61 2.84 4.12 -37.10
C GLU A 61 1.72 4.98 -36.51
N GLU A 62 0.75 5.38 -37.34
CA GLU A 62 -0.45 6.10 -36.91
C GLU A 62 -1.31 5.25 -35.97
N ILE A 63 -1.45 3.96 -36.25
CA ILE A 63 -2.14 3.01 -35.37
C ILE A 63 -1.39 2.92 -34.03
N GLY A 64 -0.06 2.78 -34.07
CA GLY A 64 0.79 2.72 -32.88
C GLY A 64 0.63 3.93 -31.97
N ARG A 65 0.77 5.15 -32.51
CA ARG A 65 0.56 6.40 -31.75
C ARG A 65 -0.85 6.53 -31.18
N CYS A 66 -1.87 6.09 -31.93
CA CYS A 66 -3.25 6.11 -31.46
C CYS A 66 -3.44 5.18 -30.25
N VAL A 67 -2.96 3.94 -30.32
CA VAL A 67 -3.07 2.97 -29.22
C VAL A 67 -2.29 3.44 -27.99
N GLU A 68 -1.08 3.99 -28.18
CA GLU A 68 -0.30 4.58 -27.10
C GLU A 68 -1.07 5.73 -26.43
N HIS A 69 -1.69 6.63 -27.21
CA HIS A 69 -2.53 7.68 -26.64
C HIS A 69 -3.70 7.13 -25.82
N CYS A 70 -4.35 6.06 -26.30
CA CYS A 70 -5.43 5.40 -25.57
C CYS A 70 -4.97 4.78 -24.23
N SER A 71 -3.70 4.35 -24.10
CA SER A 71 -3.20 3.70 -22.89
C SER A 71 -2.78 4.68 -21.80
N VAL A 72 -2.48 5.94 -22.15
CA VAL A 72 -2.02 6.99 -21.23
C VAL A 72 -2.89 7.10 -19.97
N PRO A 73 -4.24 7.14 -20.03
CA PRO A 73 -5.06 7.27 -18.82
C PRO A 73 -4.90 6.09 -17.84
N VAL A 74 -4.83 4.86 -18.37
CA VAL A 74 -4.64 3.64 -17.55
C VAL A 74 -3.26 3.65 -16.90
N HIS A 75 -2.20 3.94 -17.67
CA HIS A 75 -0.85 4.01 -17.13
C HIS A 75 -0.68 5.09 -16.07
N ASN A 76 -1.22 6.29 -16.32
CA ASN A 76 -1.18 7.38 -15.35
C ASN A 76 -1.89 6.99 -14.05
N ALA A 77 -3.06 6.35 -14.14
CA ALA A 77 -3.79 5.89 -12.96
C ALA A 77 -3.02 4.82 -12.18
N GLN A 78 -2.45 3.82 -12.87
CA GLN A 78 -1.63 2.78 -12.27
C GLN A 78 -0.41 3.37 -11.56
N HIS A 79 0.33 4.25 -12.22
CA HIS A 79 1.50 4.93 -11.64
C HIS A 79 1.13 5.76 -10.42
N LEU A 80 0.00 6.48 -10.47
CA LEU A 80 -0.47 7.28 -9.33
C LEU A 80 -0.75 6.40 -8.11
N VAL A 81 -1.50 5.30 -8.28
CA VAL A 81 -1.81 4.37 -7.20
C VAL A 81 -0.53 3.76 -6.61
N GLN A 82 0.38 3.30 -7.47
CA GLN A 82 1.68 2.75 -7.05
C GLN A 82 2.52 3.76 -6.26
N ASN A 83 2.63 4.99 -6.76
CA ASN A 83 3.42 6.05 -6.11
C ASN A 83 2.87 6.44 -4.74
N GLU A 84 1.55 6.61 -4.64
CA GLU A 84 0.94 6.94 -3.35
C GLU A 84 1.02 5.77 -2.36
N MET A 85 0.99 4.54 -2.86
CA MET A 85 1.20 3.35 -2.03
C MET A 85 2.64 3.19 -1.54
N ALA A 86 3.63 3.46 -2.39
CA ALA A 86 5.02 3.48 -1.99
C ALA A 86 5.26 4.51 -0.87
N LYS A 87 4.70 5.72 -1.00
CA LYS A 87 4.79 6.75 0.06
C LYS A 87 4.13 6.32 1.37
N PHE A 88 2.99 5.63 1.29
CA PHE A 88 2.32 5.09 2.46
C PHE A 88 3.18 4.03 3.16
N GLN A 89 3.73 3.08 2.40
CA GLN A 89 4.62 2.03 2.90
C GLN A 89 5.89 2.62 3.51
N GLU A 90 6.50 3.62 2.89
CA GLU A 90 7.69 4.30 3.41
C GLU A 90 7.41 4.98 4.76
N ARG A 91 6.26 5.65 4.91
CA ARG A 91 5.86 6.26 6.20
C ARG A 91 5.70 5.19 7.28
N MET A 92 5.04 4.09 6.97
CA MET A 92 4.87 2.97 7.89
C MET A 92 6.22 2.32 8.27
N GLN A 93 7.12 2.11 7.32
CA GLN A 93 8.46 1.59 7.60
C GLN A 93 9.25 2.52 8.53
N ARG A 94 9.16 3.84 8.31
CA ARG A 94 9.77 4.82 9.21
C ARG A 94 9.20 4.76 10.63
N SER A 95 7.88 4.61 10.80
CA SER A 95 7.30 4.47 12.15
C SER A 95 7.78 3.20 12.85
N LEU A 96 7.98 2.11 12.11
CA LEU A 96 8.52 0.86 12.67
C LEU A 96 10.00 1.00 13.09
N MET A 97 10.81 1.74 12.33
CA MET A 97 12.19 2.05 12.74
C MET A 97 12.20 2.84 14.06
N VAL A 98 11.30 3.80 14.24
CA VAL A 98 11.16 4.52 15.52
C VAL A 98 10.80 3.56 16.66
N CYS A 99 9.95 2.56 16.42
CA CYS A 99 9.65 1.55 17.44
C CYS A 99 10.85 0.68 17.77
N GLN A 100 11.68 0.35 16.79
CA GLN A 100 12.92 -0.38 17.00
C GLN A 100 13.92 0.43 17.85
N ASP A 101 14.10 1.72 17.56
CA ASP A 101 14.99 2.59 18.33
C ASP A 101 14.54 2.73 19.79
N LYS A 102 13.23 2.84 20.01
CA LYS A 102 12.63 2.84 21.36
C LYS A 102 12.88 1.53 22.09
N PHE A 103 12.75 0.40 21.40
CA PHE A 103 13.01 -0.92 21.98
C PHE A 103 14.48 -1.09 22.40
N GLU A 104 15.42 -0.72 21.54
CA GLU A 104 16.85 -0.78 21.88
C GLU A 104 17.21 0.15 23.04
N SER A 105 16.59 1.34 23.09
CA SER A 105 16.74 2.24 24.24
C SER A 105 16.17 1.66 25.54
N ALA A 106 14.99 1.01 25.47
CA ALA A 106 14.35 0.38 26.62
C ALA A 106 15.15 -0.81 27.16
N LYS A 107 15.84 -1.58 26.31
CA LYS A 107 16.72 -2.69 26.73
C LYS A 107 17.88 -2.25 27.61
N LEU A 108 18.33 -0.99 27.50
CA LEU A 108 19.40 -0.44 28.33
C LEU A 108 18.90 -0.01 29.73
N GLN A 109 17.60 0.23 29.87
CA GLN A 109 17.01 0.85 31.08
C GLN A 109 16.04 -0.07 31.84
N LYS A 110 15.47 -1.07 31.17
CA LYS A 110 14.39 -1.94 31.67
C LYS A 110 14.75 -3.39 31.47
N ASN A 111 14.02 -4.28 32.14
CA ASN A 111 14.13 -5.72 31.88
C ASN A 111 13.61 -6.06 30.47
N LYS A 112 13.99 -7.23 29.95
CA LYS A 112 13.62 -7.69 28.61
C LYS A 112 12.10 -7.73 28.38
N SER A 113 11.32 -8.14 29.38
CA SER A 113 9.86 -8.29 29.25
C SER A 113 9.17 -6.94 29.03
N ASP A 114 9.57 -5.92 29.80
CA ASP A 114 8.98 -4.60 29.71
C ASP A 114 9.39 -3.88 28.42
N ALA A 115 10.66 -4.04 27.98
CA ALA A 115 11.09 -3.55 26.68
C ALA A 115 10.28 -4.18 25.53
N THR A 116 10.03 -5.49 25.58
CA THR A 116 9.21 -6.18 24.57
C THR A 116 7.76 -5.69 24.54
N LYS A 117 7.14 -5.45 25.71
CA LYS A 117 5.78 -4.88 25.77
C LYS A 117 5.70 -3.49 25.16
N GLU A 118 6.73 -2.65 25.37
CA GLU A 118 6.80 -1.32 24.77
C GLU A 118 6.96 -1.37 23.25
N LEU A 119 7.74 -2.34 22.74
CA LEU A 119 7.81 -2.59 21.30
C LEU A 119 6.44 -2.99 20.74
N GLU A 120 5.76 -3.96 21.36
CA GLU A 120 4.44 -4.43 20.93
C GLU A 120 3.41 -3.30 20.92
N SER A 121 3.42 -2.42 21.93
CA SER A 121 2.53 -1.25 22.01
C SER A 121 2.88 -0.19 20.97
N CYS A 122 4.17 0.09 20.73
CA CYS A 122 4.58 1.04 19.70
C CYS A 122 4.18 0.58 18.30
N VAL A 123 4.37 -0.71 17.99
CA VAL A 123 3.97 -1.28 16.70
C VAL A 123 2.45 -1.25 16.56
N ASP A 124 1.70 -1.54 17.63
CA ASP A 124 0.24 -1.43 17.64
C ASP A 124 -0.24 -0.02 17.25
N GLN A 125 0.34 0.99 17.89
CA GLN A 125 0.02 2.38 17.59
C GLN A 125 0.38 2.74 16.15
N SER A 126 1.56 2.32 15.68
CA SER A 126 2.01 2.59 14.31
C SER A 126 1.10 1.95 13.26
N VAL A 127 0.60 0.74 13.53
CA VAL A 127 -0.38 0.04 12.70
C VAL A 127 -1.72 0.78 12.70
N HIS A 128 -2.22 1.15 13.87
CA HIS A 128 -3.47 1.88 14.01
C HIS A 128 -3.41 3.24 13.28
N ASP A 129 -2.34 4.01 13.49
CA ASP A 129 -2.12 5.29 12.82
C ASP A 129 -2.05 5.12 11.30
N SER A 130 -1.35 4.09 10.83
CA SER A 130 -1.27 3.77 9.39
C SER A 130 -2.67 3.49 8.82
N ILE A 131 -3.47 2.64 9.49
CA ILE A 131 -4.84 2.33 9.05
C ILE A 131 -5.71 3.58 9.02
N ASN A 132 -5.61 4.46 10.02
CA ASN A 132 -6.37 5.70 10.09
C ASN A 132 -6.03 6.70 8.97
N THR A 133 -4.86 6.58 8.35
CA THR A 133 -4.48 7.42 7.20
C THR A 133 -4.97 6.89 5.84
N LEU A 134 -5.36 5.61 5.76
CA LEU A 134 -5.83 5.00 4.52
C LEU A 134 -7.05 5.70 3.91
N PRO A 135 -8.07 6.14 4.68
CA PRO A 135 -9.21 6.87 4.10
C PRO A 135 -8.81 8.17 3.40
N HIS A 136 -7.82 8.89 3.94
CA HIS A 136 -7.31 10.11 3.31
C HIS A 136 -6.57 9.81 2.01
N LEU A 137 -5.79 8.72 1.99
CA LEU A 137 -5.15 8.23 0.77
C LEU A 137 -6.19 7.87 -0.29
N VAL A 138 -7.24 7.13 0.08
CA VAL A 138 -8.33 6.76 -0.82
C VAL A 138 -9.04 8.00 -1.36
N ALA A 139 -9.37 8.97 -0.51
CA ALA A 139 -10.00 10.21 -0.93
C ALA A 139 -9.13 10.99 -1.92
N LYS A 140 -7.82 11.06 -1.68
CA LYS A 140 -6.87 11.68 -2.60
C LYS A 140 -6.85 10.97 -3.95
N LEU A 141 -6.73 9.64 -3.95
CA LEU A 141 -6.72 8.84 -5.18
C LEU A 141 -8.03 8.97 -5.96
N LYS A 142 -9.19 8.89 -5.29
CA LYS A 142 -10.49 9.12 -5.93
C LYS A 142 -10.58 10.50 -6.57
N GLY A 143 -10.15 11.54 -5.87
CA GLY A 143 -10.13 12.91 -6.39
C GLY A 143 -9.24 13.07 -7.62
N SER A 144 -8.03 12.48 -7.61
CA SER A 144 -7.12 12.51 -8.75
C SER A 144 -7.58 11.65 -9.94
N LEU A 145 -8.35 10.59 -9.69
CA LEU A 145 -8.89 9.69 -10.72
C LEU A 145 -10.29 10.09 -11.20
N GLY A 146 -10.90 11.14 -10.63
CA GLY A 146 -12.25 11.57 -10.99
C GLY A 146 -13.36 10.59 -10.57
N ILE A 147 -13.10 9.74 -9.58
CA ILE A 147 -14.09 8.80 -9.04
C ILE A 147 -15.07 9.58 -8.16
N SER A 148 -16.33 9.67 -8.58
CA SER A 148 -17.41 10.30 -7.79
C SER A 148 -17.70 9.48 -6.53
N ASN A 149 -17.97 10.16 -5.41
CA ASN A 149 -18.34 9.51 -4.14
C ASN A 149 -19.77 8.99 -4.14
#